data_AF-K1GSG4-F1
#
_entry.id   AF-K1GSG4-F1
#
_cell.length_a   1.000
_cell.length_b   1.000
_cell.length_c   1.000
_cell.angle_alpha   90.00
_cell.angle_beta   90.00
_cell.angle_gamma   90.00
#
_symmetry.space_group_name_H-M   'P 1'
#
loop_
_entity.id
_entity.type
_entity.pdbx_description
1 polymer ?
#
loop_
_entity_poly.entity_id
_entity_poly.type
_entity_poly.pdbx_seq_one_letter_code
_entity_poly.pdbx_strand_id
1 'polypeptide(L)'
;GLSAFPVFKKKGKNELGAYFVKNNKTDFEFYRHKIKIPTLKFVRVKEYGYIPKNAIIKSGTITKIADRYFLSLIMEVEDTVKATNTSSKD
;
A
#
# COMPACT_ATOMS: atom_id res chain seq x y z
N GLY A 1 29.37 -24.13 -37.55
CA GLY A 1 29.73 -22.93 -36.76
C GLY A 1 28.51 -22.48 -36.02
N LEU A 2 28.57 -22.41 -34.69
CA LEU A 2 27.42 -22.03 -33.85
C LEU A 2 27.89 -21.26 -32.61
N SER A 3 28.79 -20.28 -32.77
CA SER A 3 29.00 -19.25 -31.75
C SER A 3 28.04 -18.10 -32.05
N ALA A 4 26.75 -18.29 -31.77
CA ALA A 4 25.81 -17.18 -31.82
C ALA A 4 26.08 -16.26 -30.61
N PHE A 5 26.17 -14.95 -30.85
CA PHE A 5 26.32 -13.94 -29.81
C PHE A 5 25.21 -14.08 -28.74
N PRO A 6 25.50 -13.86 -27.45
CA PRO A 6 24.50 -13.97 -26.39
C PRO A 6 23.34 -13.01 -26.64
N VAL A 7 22.12 -13.54 -26.70
CA VAL A 7 20.89 -12.74 -26.83
C VAL A 7 20.43 -12.34 -25.44
N PHE A 8 20.61 -11.06 -25.10
CA PHE A 8 20.14 -10.53 -23.82
C PHE A 8 18.62 -10.42 -23.78
N LYS A 9 18.01 -10.83 -22.67
CA LYS A 9 16.57 -10.67 -22.43
C LYS A 9 16.22 -9.18 -22.43
N LYS A 10 15.19 -8.78 -23.20
CA LYS A 10 14.66 -7.42 -23.18
C LYS A 10 14.22 -7.07 -21.76
N LYS A 11 14.72 -5.95 -21.21
CA LYS A 11 14.27 -5.44 -19.91
C LYS A 11 12.79 -5.08 -20.02
N GLY A 12 11.96 -5.75 -19.23
CA GLY A 12 10.50 -5.54 -19.21
C GLY A 12 10.13 -4.14 -18.73
N LYS A 13 8.83 -3.83 -18.74
CA LYS A 13 8.30 -2.55 -18.21
C LYS A 13 8.80 -2.36 -16.77
N ASN A 14 9.39 -1.20 -16.47
CA ASN A 14 9.86 -0.83 -15.13
C ASN A 14 8.67 -0.47 -14.22
N GLU A 15 7.85 -1.46 -13.89
CA GLU A 15 6.83 -1.30 -12.85
C GLU A 15 7.56 -1.31 -11.49
N LEU A 16 7.93 -0.12 -11.02
CA LEU A 16 8.53 0.04 -9.70
C LEU A 16 7.46 -0.17 -8.63
N GLY A 17 7.53 -1.33 -7.98
CA GLY A 17 6.76 -1.68 -6.80
C GLY A 17 7.69 -1.97 -5.62
N ALA A 18 7.25 -1.64 -4.41
CA ALA A 18 7.92 -1.99 -3.17
C ALA A 18 6.92 -2.54 -2.16
N TYR A 19 7.29 -3.64 -1.50
CA TYR A 19 6.48 -4.31 -0.50
C TYR A 19 7.09 -4.11 0.90
N PHE A 20 6.26 -3.76 1.87
CA PHE A 20 6.66 -3.45 3.23
C PHE A 20 5.84 -4.26 4.21
N VAL A 21 6.50 -5.02 5.08
CA VAL A 21 5.86 -5.78 6.16
C VAL A 21 6.03 -5.02 7.47
N LYS A 22 5.03 -5.09 8.36
CA LYS A 22 5.14 -4.52 9.70
C LYS A 22 6.08 -5.39 10.55
N ASN A 23 7.36 -5.01 10.58
CA ASN A 23 8.37 -5.73 11.36
C ASN A 23 8.54 -5.11 12.76
N ASN A 24 8.42 -3.79 12.88
CA ASN A 24 8.54 -3.09 14.16
C ASN A 24 7.18 -2.59 14.67
N LYS A 25 7.08 -2.38 15.99
CA LYS A 25 5.86 -1.82 16.63
C LYS A 25 5.49 -0.44 16.07
N THR A 26 6.50 0.34 15.69
CA THR A 26 6.36 1.73 15.24
C THR A 26 6.19 1.88 13.73
N ASP A 27 6.23 0.77 13.00
CA ASP A 27 5.98 0.78 11.56
C ASP A 27 4.46 0.89 11.31
N PHE A 28 4.10 1.63 10.25
CA PHE A 28 2.71 1.91 9.89
C PHE A 28 1.92 2.68 10.95
N GLU A 29 2.59 3.47 11.79
CA GLU A 29 1.92 4.47 12.61
C GLU A 29 1.14 5.44 11.73
N PHE A 30 -0.15 5.55 12.02
CA PHE A 30 -1.08 6.31 11.22
C PHE A 30 -1.60 7.53 11.97
N TYR A 31 -1.50 8.67 11.31
CA TYR A 31 -2.17 9.92 11.68
C TYR A 31 -3.02 10.36 10.49
N ARG A 32 -3.94 11.30 10.74
CA ARG A 32 -4.74 11.87 9.65
C ARG A 32 -3.82 12.43 8.55
N HIS A 33 -3.95 11.89 7.34
CA HIS A 33 -3.20 12.25 6.14
C HIS A 33 -1.68 11.98 6.19
N LYS A 34 -1.22 11.15 7.13
CA LYS A 34 0.21 10.90 7.32
C LYS A 34 0.43 9.48 7.85
N ILE A 35 1.27 8.72 7.17
CA ILE A 35 1.60 7.34 7.56
C ILE A 35 3.10 7.16 7.66
N LYS A 36 3.55 6.43 8.67
CA LYS A 36 4.94 6.01 8.81
C LYS A 36 5.20 4.74 8.01
N ILE A 37 5.88 4.86 6.88
CA ILE A 37 6.28 3.71 6.08
C ILE A 37 7.66 3.26 6.55
N PRO A 38 7.92 1.94 6.69
CA PRO A 38 9.26 1.45 6.97
C PRO A 38 10.27 2.07 5.99
N THR A 39 11.44 2.46 6.47
CA THR A 39 12.53 3.15 5.72
C THR A 39 12.22 4.56 5.18
N LEU A 40 11.01 4.84 4.73
CA LEU A 40 10.61 6.14 4.15
C LEU A 40 10.13 7.16 5.19
N LYS A 41 10.09 6.78 6.47
CA LYS A 41 9.61 7.61 7.59
C LYS A 41 8.16 8.04 7.35
N PHE A 42 7.77 9.20 7.89
CA PHE A 42 6.43 9.70 7.71
C PHE A 42 6.23 10.33 6.33
N VAL A 43 5.24 9.83 5.62
CA VAL A 43 4.83 10.28 4.30
C VAL A 43 3.43 10.84 4.38
N ARG A 44 3.19 11.96 3.69
CA ARG A 44 1.85 12.53 3.54
C ARG A 44 1.07 11.72 2.51
N VAL A 45 -0.14 11.31 2.84
CA VAL A 45 -1.01 10.50 1.97
C VAL A 45 -2.34 11.18 1.72
N LYS A 46 -2.88 10.98 0.51
CA LYS A 46 -4.26 11.34 0.17
C LYS A 46 -5.11 10.07 0.32
N GLU A 47 -5.82 9.98 1.43
CA GLU A 47 -6.70 8.85 1.73
C GLU A 47 -7.92 8.87 0.81
N TYR A 48 -8.24 7.71 0.21
CA TYR A 48 -9.49 7.54 -0.55
C TYR A 48 -10.68 7.27 0.37
N GLY A 49 -10.46 6.50 1.45
CA GLY A 49 -11.43 6.23 2.51
C GLY A 49 -10.77 6.40 3.88
N TYR A 50 -11.59 6.63 4.91
CA TYR A 50 -11.11 6.83 6.27
C TYR A 50 -10.41 5.56 6.79
N ILE A 51 -9.14 5.69 7.19
CA ILE A 51 -8.41 4.60 7.85
C ILE A 51 -8.68 4.69 9.35
N PRO A 52 -9.20 3.64 9.99
CA PRO A 52 -9.47 3.66 11.43
C PRO A 52 -8.18 3.82 12.23
N LYS A 53 -8.21 4.67 13.27
CA LYS A 53 -7.04 4.88 14.16
C LYS A 53 -6.62 3.62 14.91
N ASN A 54 -7.56 2.71 15.18
CA ASN A 54 -7.32 1.47 15.90
C ASN A 54 -7.05 0.27 14.97
N ALA A 55 -6.92 0.50 13.66
CA ALA A 55 -6.69 -0.58 12.71
C ALA A 55 -5.27 -1.14 12.83
N ILE A 56 -5.16 -2.47 12.83
CA ILE A 56 -3.86 -3.15 12.85
C ILE A 56 -3.42 -3.37 11.40
N ILE A 57 -2.51 -2.53 10.91
CA ILE A 57 -1.92 -2.70 9.57
C ILE A 57 -0.91 -3.85 9.59
N LYS A 58 -1.04 -4.80 8.66
CA LYS A 58 -0.15 -5.96 8.50
C LYS A 58 0.99 -5.68 7.53
N SER A 59 0.65 -5.14 6.36
CA SER A 59 1.63 -4.83 5.32
C SER A 59 1.13 -3.73 4.40
N GLY A 60 2.03 -3.18 3.60
CA GLY A 60 1.74 -2.17 2.60
C GLY A 60 2.53 -2.39 1.32
N THR A 61 1.95 -2.02 0.19
CA THR A 61 2.62 -2.03 -1.11
C THR A 61 2.59 -0.63 -1.70
N ILE A 62 3.74 -0.15 -2.16
CA ILE A 62 3.85 1.08 -2.95
C ILE A 62 4.01 0.69 -4.40
N THR A 63 3.20 1.28 -5.29
CA THR A 63 3.37 1.16 -6.75
C THR A 63 3.49 2.54 -7.39
N LYS A 64 4.35 2.67 -8.40
CA LYS A 64 4.48 3.91 -9.18
C LYS A 64 3.77 3.77 -10.53
N ILE A 65 2.74 4.58 -10.77
CA ILE A 65 2.00 4.62 -12.03
C ILE A 65 1.87 6.06 -12.49
N ALA A 66 2.32 6.36 -13.71
CA ALA A 66 2.25 7.70 -14.33
C ALA A 66 2.71 8.81 -13.36
N ASP A 67 3.92 8.65 -12.81
CA ASP A 67 4.56 9.55 -11.85
C ASP A 67 3.85 9.77 -10.51
N ARG A 68 2.82 8.98 -10.21
CA ARG A 68 2.14 8.98 -8.91
C ARG A 68 2.46 7.70 -8.14
N TYR A 69 2.67 7.86 -6.84
CA TYR A 69 2.84 6.76 -5.92
C TYR A 69 1.50 6.41 -5.29
N PHE A 70 1.12 5.14 -5.39
CA PHE A 70 -0.08 4.60 -4.77
C PHE A 70 0.35 3.69 -3.62
N LEU A 71 -0.32 3.85 -2.48
CA LEU A 71 -0.09 3.02 -1.29
C LEU A 71 -1.33 2.16 -1.06
N SER A 72 -1.14 0.84 -1.12
CA SER A 72 -2.16 -0.15 -0.76
C SER A 72 -1.80 -0.74 0.60
N LEU A 73 -2.74 -0.73 1.54
CA LEU A 73 -2.54 -1.25 2.90
C LEU A 73 -3.40 -2.47 3.13
N ILE A 74 -2.82 -3.50 3.74
CA ILE A 74 -3.54 -4.66 4.26
C ILE A 74 -3.66 -4.46 5.76
N MET A 75 -4.90 -4.40 6.25
CA MET A 75 -5.19 -4.17 7.67
C MET A 75 -6.22 -5.16 8.18
N GLU A 76 -6.10 -5.47 9.47
CA GLU A 76 -7.08 -6.19 10.25
C GLU A 76 -8.01 -5.17 10.91
N VAL A 77 -9.30 -5.32 10.64
CA VAL A 77 -10.37 -4.48 11.16
C VAL A 77 -11.22 -5.37 12.05
N GLU A 78 -11.35 -5.02 13.32
CA GLU A 78 -12.35 -5.64 14.19
C GLU A 78 -13.71 -5.06 13.83
N ASP A 79 -14.63 -5.90 13.35
CA ASP A 79 -16.01 -5.55 13.00
C ASP A 79 -16.80 -5.15 14.26
N THR A 80 -16.56 -3.95 14.80
CA THR A 80 -17.27 -3.52 16.02
C THR A 80 -18.57 -2.78 15.76
N VAL A 81 -18.92 -2.40 14.53
CA VAL A 81 -20.31 -2.01 14.21
C VAL A 81 -20.60 -2.33 12.74
N LYS A 82 -21.46 -3.32 12.50
CA LYS A 82 -22.11 -3.50 11.21
C LYS A 82 -22.84 -2.21 10.86
N ALA A 83 -22.40 -1.52 9.82
CA ALA A 83 -23.22 -0.48 9.21
C ALA A 83 -24.47 -1.16 8.61
N THR A 84 -25.60 -1.10 9.32
CA THR A 84 -26.91 -1.36 8.72
C THR A 84 -27.14 -0.30 7.66
N ASN A 85 -26.89 -0.65 6.40
CA ASN A 85 -27.39 0.08 5.25
C ASN A 85 -28.92 -0.12 5.20
N THR A 86 -29.67 0.64 6.01
CA THR A 86 -31.11 0.76 5.79
C THR A 86 -31.30 1.81 4.69
N SER A 87 -31.41 1.34 3.46
CA SER A 87 -31.97 2.16 2.38
C SER A 87 -33.45 2.39 2.67
N SER A 88 -33.77 3.51 3.30
CA SER A 88 -35.13 4.03 3.32
C SER A 88 -35.51 4.38 1.87
N LYS A 89 -36.31 3.53 1.24
CA LYS A 89 -37.11 3.91 0.08
C LYS A 89 -38.31 4.67 0.62
N ASP A 90 -38.32 5.98 0.40
CA ASP A 90 -39.55 6.77 0.37
C ASP A 90 -40.24 6.59 -0.99
#